data_AF-A0A4Y2P4H1-F1
#
_entry.id   AF-A0A4Y2P4H1-F1
#
_cell.length_a   1.000
_cell.length_b   1.000
_cell.length_c   1.000
_cell.angle_alpha   90.00
_cell.angle_beta   90.00
_cell.angle_gamma   90.00
#
_symmetry.space_group_name_H-M   'P 1'
#
loop_
_entity.id
_entity.type
_entity.pdbx_description
1 polymer ?
#
loop_
_entity_poly.entity_id
_entity_poly.type
_entity_poly.pdbx_seq_one_letter_code
_entity_poly.pdbx_strand_id
1 'polypeptide(L)'
;MLAVIPKRYVLTIVALMATTLSIALQTNLSLAIVYMTEPAFNETTPISTPNECSAVRNVSVSTEKYTGGAATKFNWNTEIQGLTIGLQFLGMICGYIPGGRLGELYGAKRIMIYTILVASVFTILSPIAAQLSVYFFMFVRIMVGVGAAPIFPLLVVMIAKWIPSTEQNFIASIMLAGYGTGAFVSYLISGVLCSSEFLGGWPSVFYLSGMAGIVWCLLCFLCVFESPDVHPTISLNELEYLRKNIGPPAKEMKKVPWKSMITSIPVWTLAVGTFGQYWLLAFFVTSHSMYLGTVLNLDSAQNGLLSCVPNLLRALFACLVGSIIDWVRRRRDIPIVYVRKGVTLVSK
;
A
#
# COMPACT_ATOMS: atom_id res chain seq x y z
N MET A 1 5.18 7.49 32.03
CA MET A 1 4.06 7.72 31.08
C MET A 1 3.78 6.55 30.13
N LEU A 2 4.77 5.83 29.60
CA LEU A 2 4.56 4.69 28.67
C LEU A 2 3.97 3.41 29.31
N ALA A 3 3.75 3.37 30.62
CA ALA A 3 3.22 2.20 31.35
C ALA A 3 1.68 2.14 31.37
N VAL A 4 0.99 3.22 31.00
CA VAL A 4 -0.49 3.33 31.09
C VAL A 4 -1.16 2.84 29.80
N ILE A 5 -0.46 2.88 28.67
CA ILE A 5 -1.01 2.50 27.35
C ILE A 5 -0.74 1.02 27.09
N PRO A 6 -1.78 0.21 26.80
CA PRO A 6 -1.60 -1.19 26.42
C PRO A 6 -0.68 -1.33 25.21
N LYS A 7 0.31 -2.22 25.30
CA LYS A 7 1.37 -2.39 24.29
C LYS A 7 0.81 -2.85 22.94
N ARG A 8 -0.36 -3.52 22.94
CA ARG A 8 -1.09 -3.86 21.71
C ARG A 8 -1.46 -2.64 20.85
N TYR A 9 -1.75 -1.47 21.44
CA TYR A 9 -2.05 -0.26 20.66
C TYR A 9 -0.80 0.38 20.08
N VAL A 10 0.34 0.29 20.78
CA VAL A 10 1.64 0.70 20.24
C VAL A 10 1.97 -0.14 19.00
N LEU A 11 1.76 -1.46 19.07
CA LEU A 11 1.88 -2.34 17.91
C LEU A 11 0.97 -1.90 16.76
N THR A 12 -0.29 -1.57 17.04
CA THR A 12 -1.24 -1.09 16.02
C THR A 12 -0.76 0.17 15.31
N ILE A 13 -0.21 1.14 16.05
CA ILE A 13 0.32 2.38 15.46
C ILE A 13 1.55 2.08 14.59
N VAL A 14 2.48 1.25 15.07
CA VAL A 14 3.67 0.87 14.31
C VAL A 14 3.29 0.11 13.04
N ALA A 15 2.30 -0.79 13.13
CA ALA A 15 1.75 -1.53 11.99
C ALA A 15 1.04 -0.62 10.98
N LEU A 16 0.29 0.38 11.44
CA LEU A 16 -0.32 1.41 10.59
C LEU A 16 0.76 2.20 9.84
N MET A 17 1.83 2.61 10.53
CA MET A 17 2.96 3.27 9.87
C MET A 17 3.63 2.34 8.85
N ALA A 18 3.73 1.04 9.12
CA ALA A 18 4.28 0.05 8.19
C ALA A 18 3.49 -0.03 6.88
N THR A 19 2.16 -0.10 6.95
CA THR A 19 1.29 -0.17 5.76
C THR A 19 1.30 1.15 5.00
N THR A 20 1.31 2.28 5.71
CA THR A 20 1.48 3.62 5.11
C THR A 20 2.81 3.77 4.37
N LEU A 21 3.91 3.32 4.94
CA LEU A 21 5.22 3.40 4.30
C LEU A 21 5.35 2.42 3.14
N SER A 22 4.85 1.19 3.29
CA SER A 22 4.87 0.19 2.22
C SER A 22 4.17 0.69 0.97
N ILE A 23 2.98 1.30 1.10
CA ILE A 23 2.28 1.85 -0.06
C ILE A 23 2.95 3.12 -0.59
N ALA A 24 3.52 3.97 0.27
CA ALA A 24 4.22 5.17 -0.16
C ALA A 24 5.48 4.84 -1.00
N LEU A 25 6.22 3.81 -0.60
CA LEU A 25 7.37 3.29 -1.36
C LEU A 25 6.96 2.71 -2.73
N GLN A 26 5.70 2.27 -2.88
CA GLN A 26 5.18 1.75 -4.14
C GLN A 26 4.67 2.85 -5.07
N THR A 27 3.97 3.85 -4.54
CA THR A 27 3.28 4.87 -5.33
C THR A 27 4.17 6.05 -5.74
N ASN A 28 5.36 6.17 -5.15
CA ASN A 28 6.32 7.24 -5.48
C ASN A 28 6.67 7.29 -6.98
N LEU A 29 6.81 6.14 -7.64
CA LEU A 29 7.13 6.06 -9.07
C LEU A 29 6.00 6.61 -9.94
N SER A 30 4.75 6.33 -9.59
CA SER A 30 3.58 6.69 -10.40
C SER A 30 3.47 8.20 -10.63
N LEU A 31 3.95 9.02 -9.69
CA LEU A 31 4.04 10.47 -9.88
C LEU A 31 5.40 10.90 -10.39
N ALA A 32 6.50 10.36 -9.86
CA ALA A 32 7.84 10.76 -10.27
C ALA A 32 8.10 10.51 -11.76
N ILE A 33 7.43 9.52 -12.38
CA ILE A 33 7.56 9.21 -13.80
C ILE A 33 7.23 10.39 -14.71
N VAL A 34 6.20 11.16 -14.34
CA VAL A 34 5.75 12.35 -15.09
C VAL A 34 6.82 13.45 -15.10
N TYR A 35 7.61 13.54 -14.02
CA TYR A 35 8.64 14.57 -13.88
C TYR A 35 10.01 14.10 -14.37
N MET A 36 10.27 12.80 -14.42
CA MET A 36 11.55 12.24 -14.86
C MET A 36 11.66 12.07 -16.38
N THR A 37 10.54 12.06 -17.12
CA THR A 37 10.54 11.89 -18.58
C THR A 37 10.16 13.16 -19.32
N GLU A 38 10.66 13.30 -20.55
CA GLU A 38 10.18 14.35 -21.43
C GLU A 38 8.73 14.10 -21.88
N PRO A 39 7.89 15.14 -22.00
CA PRO A 39 6.54 14.97 -22.54
C PRO A 39 6.64 14.47 -23.99
N ALA A 40 5.86 13.43 -24.33
CA ALA A 40 5.87 12.78 -25.64
C ALA A 40 5.44 13.68 -26.82
N PHE A 41 5.00 14.91 -26.57
CA PHE A 41 4.59 15.88 -27.60
C PHE A 41 5.79 16.62 -28.19
N ASN A 42 6.60 15.92 -28.99
CA ASN A 42 7.55 16.54 -29.92
C ASN A 42 7.39 16.01 -31.35
N GLU A 43 6.28 15.33 -31.67
CA GLU A 43 5.93 15.06 -33.07
C GLU A 43 5.21 16.27 -33.67
N THR A 44 5.97 17.10 -34.40
CA THR A 44 5.42 18.02 -35.39
C THR A 44 4.98 17.21 -36.61
N THR A 45 3.90 16.45 -36.48
CA THR A 45 3.17 15.97 -37.66
C THR A 45 2.23 17.08 -38.11
N PRO A 46 2.36 17.63 -39.33
CA PRO A 46 1.34 18.53 -39.86
C PRO A 46 0.07 17.70 -40.11
N ILE A 47 -0.87 17.76 -39.17
CA ILE A 47 -2.19 17.15 -39.35
C ILE A 47 -2.97 18.05 -40.31
N SER A 48 -2.97 17.69 -41.59
CA SER A 48 -4.02 18.10 -42.52
C SER A 48 -5.31 17.40 -42.10
N THR A 49 -6.22 18.13 -41.46
CA THR A 49 -7.57 17.65 -41.14
C THR A 49 -8.51 17.85 -42.34
N PRO A 50 -9.26 16.82 -42.79
CA PRO A 50 -10.56 17.05 -43.40
C PRO A 50 -11.60 17.14 -42.28
N ASN A 51 -12.17 18.34 -42.14
CA ASN A 51 -13.44 18.69 -41.51
C ASN A 51 -14.10 17.67 -40.56
N GLU A 52 -13.98 17.89 -39.25
CA GLU A 52 -15.14 17.84 -38.34
C GLU A 52 -15.03 18.91 -37.24
N CYS A 53 -16.14 19.65 -37.07
CA CYS A 53 -16.51 20.61 -36.03
C CYS A 53 -15.45 21.60 -35.50
N SER A 54 -15.52 22.80 -36.08
CA SER A 54 -14.93 24.05 -35.63
C SER A 54 -15.40 24.45 -34.22
N ALA A 55 -14.62 24.08 -33.21
CA ALA A 55 -14.45 24.87 -32.01
C ALA A 55 -12.95 25.07 -31.82
N VAL A 56 -12.39 26.06 -32.52
CA VAL A 56 -11.06 26.58 -32.23
C VAL A 56 -11.16 27.28 -30.86
N ARG A 57 -11.08 26.50 -29.78
CA ARG A 57 -10.44 27.02 -28.58
C ARG A 57 -8.96 26.94 -28.88
N ASN A 58 -8.33 28.10 -29.01
CA ASN A 58 -6.95 28.24 -28.58
C ASN A 58 -6.94 27.90 -27.08
N VAL A 59 -6.95 26.60 -26.77
CA VAL A 59 -6.45 26.12 -25.50
C VAL A 59 -4.96 26.33 -25.66
N SER A 60 -4.51 27.55 -25.37
CA SER A 60 -3.24 27.70 -24.71
C SER A 60 -3.41 26.91 -23.43
N VAL A 61 -3.18 25.59 -23.50
CA VAL A 61 -2.68 24.87 -22.36
C VAL A 61 -1.41 25.63 -22.10
N SER A 62 -1.49 26.56 -21.15
CA SER A 62 -0.32 27.01 -20.44
C SER A 62 0.22 25.73 -19.82
N THR A 63 0.98 24.99 -20.63
CA THR A 63 2.10 24.23 -20.12
C THR A 63 2.92 25.34 -19.51
N GLU A 64 2.68 25.62 -18.23
CA GLU A 64 3.69 26.23 -17.42
C GLU A 64 4.93 25.40 -17.75
N LYS A 65 5.82 26.01 -18.54
CA LYS A 65 7.17 25.52 -18.69
C LYS A 65 7.70 25.61 -17.27
N TYR A 66 7.53 24.53 -16.50
CA TYR A 66 8.20 24.33 -15.24
C TYR A 66 9.68 24.22 -15.59
N THR A 67 10.30 25.38 -15.75
CA THR A 67 11.74 25.59 -15.67
C THR A 67 12.09 25.61 -14.19
N GLY A 68 11.97 24.46 -13.54
CA GLY A 68 12.42 24.24 -12.17
C GLY A 68 13.60 23.28 -12.19
N GLY A 69 14.77 23.75 -11.71
CA GLY A 69 15.96 23.00 -11.33
C GLY A 69 16.34 21.72 -12.08
N ALA A 70 17.28 21.84 -13.01
CA ALA A 70 18.34 20.90 -13.42
C ALA A 70 18.30 19.44 -12.90
N ALA A 71 17.28 18.66 -13.24
CA ALA A 71 17.37 17.21 -13.32
C ALA A 71 17.24 16.79 -14.78
N THR A 72 18.20 16.00 -15.28
CA THR A 72 18.16 15.43 -16.62
C THR A 72 16.86 14.65 -16.80
N LYS A 73 16.00 15.12 -17.71
CA LYS A 73 14.83 14.36 -18.15
C LYS A 73 15.30 13.23 -19.05
N PHE A 74 14.76 12.03 -18.83
CA PHE A 74 15.08 10.87 -19.63
C PHE A 74 14.14 10.76 -20.82
N ASN A 75 14.69 10.45 -21.99
CA ASN A 75 13.90 10.15 -23.19
C ASN A 75 13.41 8.69 -23.14
N TRP A 76 12.42 8.41 -22.30
CA TRP A 76 11.80 7.08 -22.17
C TRP A 76 10.46 7.04 -22.90
N ASN A 77 10.31 6.08 -23.81
CA ASN A 77 9.04 5.82 -24.47
C ASN A 77 7.94 5.43 -23.47
N THR A 78 6.68 5.72 -23.78
CA THR A 78 5.50 5.38 -22.98
C THR A 78 5.44 3.88 -22.64
N GLU A 79 5.90 3.03 -23.56
CA GLU A 79 6.01 1.58 -23.34
C GLU A 79 6.98 1.23 -22.19
N ILE A 80 8.15 1.87 -22.14
CA ILE A 80 9.17 1.65 -21.10
C ILE A 80 8.64 2.12 -19.74
N GLN A 81 7.93 3.25 -19.73
CA GLN A 81 7.30 3.79 -18.53
C GLN A 81 6.25 2.82 -17.97
N GLY A 82 5.33 2.34 -18.82
CA GLY A 82 4.32 1.36 -18.45
C GLY A 82 4.92 0.03 -18.01
N LEU A 83 5.95 -0.46 -18.72
CA LEU A 83 6.67 -1.68 -18.38
C LEU A 83 7.33 -1.57 -16.99
N THR A 84 7.96 -0.44 -16.69
CA THR A 84 8.64 -0.23 -15.41
C THR A 84 7.66 -0.25 -14.23
N ILE A 85 6.51 0.40 -14.39
CA ILE A 85 5.42 0.35 -13.40
C ILE A 85 4.90 -1.09 -13.26
N GLY A 86 4.69 -1.80 -14.38
CA GLY A 86 4.24 -3.19 -14.41
C GLY A 86 5.21 -4.17 -13.73
N LEU A 87 6.51 -4.01 -13.93
CA LEU A 87 7.54 -4.85 -13.33
C LEU A 87 7.58 -4.76 -11.79
N GLN A 88 7.21 -3.61 -11.24
CA GLN A 88 7.05 -3.47 -9.79
C GLN A 88 5.91 -4.38 -9.27
N PHE A 89 4.79 -4.47 -9.97
CA PHE A 89 3.70 -5.40 -9.64
C PHE A 89 4.11 -6.86 -9.79
N LEU A 90 4.92 -7.18 -10.80
CA LEU A 90 5.49 -8.53 -10.94
C LEU A 90 6.34 -8.91 -9.72
N GLY A 91 7.20 -8.00 -9.25
CA GLY A 91 7.97 -8.18 -8.02
C GLY A 91 7.09 -8.43 -6.80
N MET A 92 5.94 -7.75 -6.71
CA MET A 92 5.01 -7.97 -5.60
C MET A 92 4.41 -9.37 -5.58
N ILE A 93 4.03 -9.91 -6.75
CA ILE A 93 3.53 -11.29 -6.87
C ILE A 93 4.56 -12.28 -6.32
N CYS A 94 5.84 -12.08 -6.66
CA CYS A 94 6.94 -12.89 -6.14
C CYS A 94 7.14 -12.74 -4.63
N GLY A 95 6.86 -11.57 -4.04
CA GLY A 95 7.07 -11.29 -2.61
C GLY A 95 5.97 -11.82 -1.68
N TYR A 96 4.71 -11.84 -2.11
CA TYR A 96 3.57 -12.14 -1.24
C TYR A 96 3.63 -13.54 -0.59
N ILE A 97 3.78 -14.59 -1.39
CA ILE A 97 3.73 -15.99 -0.90
C ILE A 97 4.97 -16.33 -0.05
N PRO A 98 6.21 -16.08 -0.52
CA PRO A 98 7.40 -16.42 0.25
C PRO A 98 7.51 -15.59 1.52
N GLY A 99 7.22 -14.28 1.46
CA GLY A 99 7.36 -13.41 2.63
C GLY A 99 6.35 -13.74 3.74
N GLY A 100 5.12 -14.15 3.39
CA GLY A 100 4.17 -14.67 4.38
C GLY A 100 4.70 -15.93 5.08
N ARG A 101 5.23 -16.89 4.31
CA ARG A 101 5.78 -18.13 4.88
C ARG A 101 7.03 -17.90 5.71
N LEU A 102 7.91 -17.00 5.29
CA LEU A 102 9.09 -16.61 6.07
C LEU A 102 8.69 -15.98 7.40
N GLY A 103 7.61 -15.19 7.43
CA GLY A 103 7.07 -14.60 8.65
C GLY A 103 6.60 -15.62 9.68
N GLU A 104 5.96 -16.70 9.22
CA GLU A 104 5.54 -17.81 10.09
C GLU A 104 6.73 -18.57 10.69
N LEU A 105 7.79 -18.78 9.90
CA LEU A 105 8.95 -19.60 10.29
C LEU A 105 9.99 -18.85 11.12
N TYR A 106 10.32 -17.62 10.73
CA TYR A 106 11.43 -16.85 11.31
C TYR A 106 10.98 -15.69 12.20
N GLY A 107 9.66 -15.49 12.32
CA GLY A 107 9.05 -14.42 13.09
C GLY A 107 8.65 -13.23 12.22
N ALA A 108 7.44 -12.73 12.44
CA ALA A 108 6.84 -11.70 11.60
C ALA A 108 7.50 -10.33 11.80
N LYS A 109 7.97 -9.99 13.01
CA LYS A 109 8.70 -8.74 13.26
C LYS A 109 9.97 -8.68 12.41
N ARG A 110 10.78 -9.74 12.44
CA ARG A 110 12.09 -9.77 11.78
C ARG A 110 11.95 -9.64 10.27
N ILE A 111 11.06 -10.44 9.69
CA ILE A 111 10.81 -10.40 8.25
C ILE A 111 10.23 -9.05 7.84
N MET A 112 9.31 -8.46 8.61
CA MET A 112 8.75 -7.13 8.32
C MET A 112 9.83 -6.03 8.29
N ILE A 113 10.78 -6.06 9.22
CA ILE A 113 11.92 -5.13 9.22
C ILE A 113 12.79 -5.35 7.99
N TYR A 114 13.16 -6.60 7.68
CA TYR A 114 14.02 -6.90 6.53
C TYR A 114 13.38 -6.50 5.20
N THR A 115 12.09 -6.77 5.00
CA THR A 115 11.43 -6.52 3.72
C THR A 115 11.23 -5.02 3.47
N ILE A 116 10.88 -4.24 4.50
CA ILE A 116 10.83 -2.77 4.40
C ILE A 116 12.23 -2.19 4.21
N LEU A 117 13.24 -2.70 4.93
CA LEU A 117 14.62 -2.24 4.76
C LEU A 117 15.12 -2.44 3.32
N VAL A 118 14.87 -3.63 2.75
CA VAL A 118 15.20 -3.93 1.35
C VAL A 118 14.48 -2.97 0.41
N ALA A 119 13.16 -2.79 0.57
CA ALA A 119 12.39 -1.87 -0.25
C ALA A 119 12.93 -0.43 -0.15
N SER A 120 13.29 0.03 1.06
CA SER A 120 13.82 1.36 1.30
C SER A 120 15.20 1.58 0.68
N VAL A 121 16.11 0.62 0.80
CA VAL A 121 17.46 0.70 0.20
C VAL A 121 17.36 0.78 -1.32
N PHE A 122 16.57 -0.10 -1.95
CA PHE A 122 16.35 -0.06 -3.40
C PHE A 122 15.60 1.20 -3.84
N THR A 123 14.73 1.75 -3.00
CA THR A 123 14.08 3.04 -3.28
C THR A 123 15.11 4.18 -3.31
N ILE A 124 16.02 4.25 -2.34
CA ILE A 124 17.12 5.24 -2.32
C ILE A 124 18.06 5.06 -3.52
N LEU A 125 18.28 3.82 -3.96
CA LEU A 125 19.10 3.51 -5.12
C LEU A 125 18.43 3.88 -6.46
N SER A 126 17.12 4.10 -6.47
CA SER A 126 16.33 4.30 -7.70
C SER A 126 16.79 5.50 -8.54
N PRO A 127 17.06 6.70 -7.99
CA PRO A 127 17.52 7.83 -8.81
C PRO A 127 18.89 7.57 -9.45
N ILE A 128 19.81 6.95 -8.72
CA ILE A 128 21.15 6.58 -9.20
C ILE A 128 21.01 5.54 -10.32
N ALA A 129 20.12 4.57 -10.14
CA ALA A 129 19.87 3.53 -11.13
C ALA A 129 19.31 4.10 -12.44
N ALA A 130 18.41 5.09 -12.35
CA ALA A 130 17.84 5.76 -13.52
C ALA A 130 18.91 6.48 -14.36
N GLN A 131 19.92 7.07 -13.72
CA GLN A 131 21.03 7.76 -14.41
C GLN A 131 21.99 6.79 -15.12
N LEU A 132 22.18 5.59 -14.57
CA LEU A 132 23.09 4.59 -15.13
C LEU A 132 22.48 3.83 -16.30
N SER A 133 21.27 3.27 -16.13
CA SER A 133 20.61 2.45 -17.16
C SER A 133 19.15 2.19 -16.84
N VAL A 134 18.31 2.22 -17.87
CA VAL A 134 16.88 1.86 -17.79
C VAL A 134 16.69 0.43 -17.28
N TYR A 135 17.50 -0.53 -17.74
CA TYR A 135 17.39 -1.92 -17.30
C TYR A 135 17.76 -2.10 -15.83
N PHE A 136 18.76 -1.34 -15.36
CA PHE A 136 19.13 -1.36 -13.94
C PHE A 136 18.03 -0.72 -13.08
N PHE A 137 17.41 0.37 -13.53
CA PHE A 137 16.25 0.96 -12.88
C PHE A 137 15.07 -0.02 -12.79
N MET A 138 14.76 -0.74 -13.86
CA MET A 138 13.72 -1.78 -13.87
C MET A 138 14.01 -2.87 -12.83
N PHE A 139 15.25 -3.37 -12.76
CA PHE A 139 15.64 -4.36 -11.76
C PHE A 139 15.43 -3.85 -10.33
N VAL A 140 15.86 -2.62 -10.05
CA VAL A 140 15.65 -1.97 -8.75
C VAL A 140 14.17 -1.90 -8.40
N ARG A 141 13.29 -1.60 -9.37
CA ARG A 141 11.83 -1.56 -9.15
C ARG A 141 11.22 -2.92 -8.83
N ILE A 142 11.69 -3.99 -9.47
CA ILE A 142 11.26 -5.34 -9.12
C ILE A 142 11.61 -5.63 -7.65
N MET A 143 12.83 -5.29 -7.21
CA MET A 143 13.26 -5.51 -5.82
C MET A 143 12.46 -4.69 -4.80
N VAL A 144 12.09 -3.44 -5.12
CA VAL A 144 11.18 -2.63 -4.28
C VAL A 144 9.83 -3.34 -4.14
N GLY A 145 9.27 -3.86 -5.25
CA GLY A 145 8.03 -4.64 -5.23
C GLY A 145 8.11 -5.88 -4.35
N VAL A 146 9.20 -6.65 -4.45
CA VAL A 146 9.43 -7.85 -3.63
C VAL A 146 9.46 -7.50 -2.13
N GLY A 147 10.12 -6.41 -1.74
CA GLY A 147 10.23 -5.98 -0.35
C GLY A 147 8.94 -5.36 0.23
N ALA A 148 8.15 -4.65 -0.59
CA ALA A 148 6.95 -3.99 -0.10
C ALA A 148 5.71 -4.91 0.01
N ALA A 149 5.68 -6.02 -0.74
CA ALA A 149 4.54 -6.92 -0.81
C ALA A 149 4.16 -7.66 0.50
N PRO A 150 5.08 -8.29 1.24
CA PRO A 150 4.71 -9.24 2.30
C PRO A 150 4.17 -8.60 3.59
N ILE A 151 3.97 -7.28 3.63
CA ILE A 151 3.50 -6.57 4.83
C ILE A 151 2.11 -7.04 5.26
N PHE A 152 1.17 -7.23 4.32
CA PHE A 152 -0.16 -7.73 4.66
C PHE A 152 -0.14 -9.10 5.36
N PRO A 153 0.46 -10.17 4.81
CA PRO A 153 0.48 -11.47 5.49
C PRO A 153 1.28 -11.42 6.80
N LEU A 154 2.36 -10.63 6.90
CA LEU A 154 3.11 -10.46 8.14
C LEU A 154 2.26 -9.83 9.26
N LEU A 155 1.41 -8.87 8.92
CA LEU A 155 0.48 -8.29 9.88
C LEU A 155 -0.56 -9.30 10.36
N VAL A 156 -1.07 -10.16 9.48
CA VAL A 156 -2.01 -11.22 9.88
C VAL A 156 -1.37 -12.16 10.91
N VAL A 157 -0.09 -12.52 10.72
CA VAL A 157 0.67 -13.33 11.69
C VAL A 157 0.86 -12.58 13.01
N MET A 158 1.19 -11.29 12.98
CA MET A 158 1.35 -10.47 14.18
C MET A 158 0.03 -10.31 14.95
N ILE A 159 -1.06 -10.03 14.25
CA ILE A 159 -2.41 -9.89 14.83
C ILE A 159 -2.80 -11.17 15.57
N ALA A 160 -2.53 -12.34 14.98
CA ALA A 160 -2.84 -13.62 15.61
C ALA A 160 -2.09 -13.86 16.94
N LYS A 161 -0.92 -13.25 17.13
CA LYS A 161 -0.09 -13.40 18.35
C LYS A 161 -0.34 -12.32 19.41
N TRP A 162 -0.82 -11.14 19.01
CA TRP A 162 -0.89 -9.97 19.89
C TRP A 162 -2.30 -9.50 20.20
N ILE A 163 -3.28 -9.83 19.35
CA ILE A 163 -4.61 -9.23 19.40
C ILE A 163 -5.65 -10.29 19.78
N PRO A 164 -6.45 -10.05 20.84
CA PRO A 164 -7.53 -10.96 21.22
C PRO A 164 -8.61 -11.02 20.13
N SER A 165 -9.25 -12.17 20.00
CA SER A 165 -10.24 -12.41 18.94
C SER A 165 -11.46 -11.47 18.99
N THR A 166 -11.76 -10.87 20.15
CA THR A 166 -12.88 -9.95 20.39
C THR A 166 -12.67 -8.53 19.88
N GLU A 167 -11.42 -8.12 19.64
CA GLU A 167 -11.03 -6.77 19.16
C GLU A 167 -10.24 -6.84 17.85
N GLN A 168 -10.14 -8.05 17.28
CA GLN A 168 -9.29 -8.35 16.14
C GLN A 168 -9.70 -7.60 14.88
N ASN A 169 -11.01 -7.46 14.62
CA ASN A 169 -11.46 -6.83 13.37
C ASN A 169 -11.26 -5.32 13.42
N PHE A 170 -11.58 -4.67 14.54
CA PHE A 170 -11.35 -3.24 14.73
C PHE A 170 -9.86 -2.89 14.58
N ILE A 171 -8.98 -3.63 15.24
CA ILE A 171 -7.53 -3.39 15.17
C ILE A 171 -6.98 -3.68 13.77
N ALA A 172 -7.43 -4.75 13.12
CA ALA A 172 -7.07 -5.03 11.73
C ALA A 172 -7.52 -3.91 10.79
N SER A 173 -8.74 -3.39 10.94
CA SER A 173 -9.23 -2.26 10.14
C SER A 173 -8.34 -1.02 10.30
N ILE A 174 -7.89 -0.70 11.53
CA ILE A 174 -6.96 0.41 11.77
C ILE A 174 -5.61 0.17 11.06
N MET A 175 -5.03 -1.03 11.21
CA MET A 175 -3.76 -1.35 10.55
C MET A 175 -3.86 -1.26 9.02
N LEU A 176 -4.99 -1.73 8.45
CA LEU A 176 -5.23 -1.70 7.01
C LEU A 176 -5.61 -0.32 6.47
N ALA A 177 -6.17 0.56 7.31
CA ALA A 177 -6.43 1.95 6.94
C ALA A 177 -5.13 2.67 6.52
N GLY A 178 -3.99 2.23 7.04
CA GLY A 178 -2.67 2.75 6.67
C GLY A 178 -2.35 2.65 5.17
N TYR A 179 -2.90 1.65 4.44
CA TYR A 179 -2.75 1.56 2.98
C TYR A 179 -3.42 2.74 2.24
N GLY A 180 -4.57 3.21 2.74
CA GLY A 180 -5.27 4.36 2.14
C GLY A 180 -4.57 5.67 2.47
N THR A 181 -4.19 5.86 3.74
CA THR A 181 -3.50 7.08 4.19
C THR A 181 -2.14 7.23 3.54
N GLY A 182 -1.39 6.14 3.35
CA GLY A 182 -0.08 6.19 2.72
C GLY A 182 -0.12 6.56 1.25
N ALA A 183 -1.12 6.09 0.49
CA ALA A 183 -1.30 6.51 -0.90
C ALA A 183 -1.56 8.03 -0.99
N PHE A 184 -2.44 8.54 -0.14
CA PHE A 184 -2.74 9.98 -0.06
C PHE A 184 -1.52 10.82 0.31
N VAL A 185 -0.83 10.45 1.40
CA VAL A 185 0.38 11.15 1.88
C VAL A 185 1.49 11.10 0.83
N SER A 186 1.69 9.95 0.20
CA SER A 186 2.70 9.79 -0.86
C SER A 186 2.41 10.70 -2.04
N TYR A 187 1.17 10.78 -2.51
CA TYR A 187 0.83 11.66 -3.62
C TYR A 187 0.99 13.14 -3.29
N LEU A 188 0.56 13.56 -2.09
CA LEU A 188 0.72 14.94 -1.63
C LEU A 188 2.20 15.35 -1.54
N ILE A 189 3.00 14.52 -0.87
CA ILE A 189 4.43 14.77 -0.69
C ILE A 189 5.14 14.75 -2.05
N SER A 190 4.88 13.75 -2.89
CA SER A 190 5.53 13.63 -4.20
C SER A 190 5.19 14.81 -5.11
N GLY A 191 3.95 15.32 -5.10
CA GLY A 191 3.57 16.50 -5.90
C GLY A 191 4.34 17.77 -5.51
N VAL A 192 4.49 18.02 -4.21
CA VAL A 192 5.22 19.20 -3.70
C VAL A 192 6.73 19.05 -3.90
N LEU A 193 7.27 17.85 -3.69
CA LEU A 193 8.71 17.61 -3.81
C LEU A 193 9.20 17.57 -5.25
N CYS A 194 8.42 16.99 -6.18
CA CYS A 194 8.79 16.96 -7.59
C CYS A 194 8.78 18.35 -8.24
N SER A 195 8.01 19.30 -7.71
CA SER A 195 7.95 20.69 -8.18
C SER A 195 8.98 21.60 -7.53
N SER A 196 9.60 21.16 -6.42
CA SER A 196 10.64 21.91 -5.71
C SER A 196 12.04 21.64 -6.28
N GLU A 197 12.98 22.58 -6.13
CA GLU A 197 14.39 22.35 -6.45
C GLU A 197 15.14 21.51 -5.39
N PHE A 198 14.44 21.14 -4.31
CA PHE A 198 15.01 20.36 -3.21
C PHE A 198 15.57 19.01 -3.69
N LEU A 199 16.86 18.74 -3.38
CA LEU A 199 17.59 17.50 -3.76
C LEU A 199 17.48 17.12 -5.27
N GLY A 200 17.40 18.11 -6.15
CA GLY A 200 17.33 17.89 -7.60
C GLY A 200 15.93 17.55 -8.12
N GLY A 201 14.86 17.95 -7.41
CA GLY A 201 13.48 17.74 -7.86
C GLY A 201 12.99 16.33 -7.64
N TRP A 202 12.70 15.59 -8.71
CA TRP A 202 12.10 14.24 -8.64
C TRP A 202 12.89 13.19 -7.82
N PRO A 203 14.25 13.19 -7.75
CA PRO A 203 15.01 12.25 -6.92
C PRO A 203 14.68 12.37 -5.42
N SER A 204 14.29 13.55 -4.96
CA SER A 204 14.03 13.85 -3.55
C SER A 204 12.94 12.96 -2.95
N VAL A 205 11.93 12.61 -3.74
CA VAL A 205 10.81 11.74 -3.33
C VAL A 205 11.32 10.35 -2.96
N PHE A 206 12.25 9.81 -3.76
CA PHE A 206 12.84 8.49 -3.52
C PHE A 206 13.76 8.49 -2.29
N TYR A 207 14.56 9.54 -2.11
CA TYR A 207 15.42 9.67 -0.94
C TYR A 207 14.62 9.80 0.36
N LEU A 208 13.60 10.66 0.39
CA LEU A 208 12.79 10.89 1.59
C LEU A 208 11.92 9.69 1.94
N SER A 209 11.24 9.08 0.96
CA SER A 209 10.42 7.88 1.21
C SER A 209 11.26 6.69 1.67
N GLY A 210 12.42 6.46 1.04
CA GLY A 210 13.35 5.41 1.45
C GLY A 210 13.95 5.66 2.84
N MET A 211 14.36 6.88 3.15
CA MET A 211 14.93 7.22 4.46
C MET A 211 13.88 7.12 5.57
N ALA A 212 12.63 7.52 5.31
CA ALA A 212 11.52 7.32 6.25
C ALA A 212 11.30 5.83 6.58
N GLY A 213 11.44 4.94 5.58
CA GLY A 213 11.36 3.50 5.80
C GLY A 213 12.51 2.95 6.66
N ILE A 214 13.75 3.43 6.48
CA ILE A 214 14.89 3.06 7.34
C ILE A 214 14.66 3.52 8.79
N VAL A 215 14.21 4.76 8.99
CA VAL A 215 13.88 5.28 10.32
C VAL A 215 12.77 4.45 10.97
N TRP A 216 11.76 4.06 10.20
CA TRP A 216 10.72 3.18 10.69
C TRP A 216 11.24 1.79 11.06
N CYS A 217 12.18 1.20 10.30
CA CYS A 217 12.82 -0.07 10.66
C CYS A 217 13.51 0.02 12.02
N LEU A 218 14.20 1.13 12.31
CA LEU A 218 14.82 1.38 13.61
C LEU A 218 13.75 1.50 14.71
N LEU A 219 12.69 2.26 14.46
CA LEU A 219 11.58 2.41 15.41
C LEU A 219 10.89 1.06 15.69
N CYS A 220 10.63 0.26 14.66
CA CYS A 220 10.04 -1.07 14.79
C CYS A 220 10.95 -2.03 15.56
N PHE A 221 12.27 -1.95 15.32
CA PHE A 221 13.24 -2.75 16.05
C PHE A 221 13.19 -2.48 17.56
N LEU A 222 13.06 -1.21 17.96
CA LEU A 222 13.03 -0.77 19.36
C LEU A 222 11.66 -0.97 20.04
N CYS A 223 10.55 -0.72 19.33
CA CYS A 223 9.21 -0.65 19.93
C CYS A 223 8.40 -1.96 19.87
N VAL A 224 8.67 -2.84 18.91
CA VAL A 224 7.84 -4.04 18.67
C VAL A 224 8.59 -5.30 19.12
N PHE A 225 7.87 -6.29 19.65
CA PHE A 225 8.41 -7.60 20.02
C PHE A 225 7.61 -8.71 19.35
N GLU A 226 8.23 -9.87 19.14
CA GLU A 226 7.63 -10.97 18.36
C GLU A 226 6.40 -11.57 19.05
N SER A 227 6.48 -11.75 20.37
CA SER A 227 5.38 -12.25 21.20
C SER A 227 5.24 -11.39 22.46
N PRO A 228 4.03 -11.28 23.04
CA PRO A 228 3.81 -10.52 24.27
C PRO A 228 4.64 -11.04 25.44
N ASP A 229 4.96 -12.34 25.49
CA ASP A 229 5.75 -12.95 26.57
C ASP A 229 7.22 -12.49 26.61
N VAL A 230 7.76 -12.05 25.47
CA VAL A 230 9.15 -11.59 25.36
C VAL A 230 9.27 -10.07 25.55
N HIS A 231 8.14 -9.39 25.72
CA HIS A 231 8.10 -7.94 25.78
C HIS A 231 8.53 -7.43 27.17
N PRO A 232 9.63 -6.67 27.30
CA PRO A 232 10.24 -6.36 28.60
C PRO A 232 9.41 -5.41 29.47
N THR A 233 8.58 -4.57 28.85
CA THR A 233 7.81 -3.52 29.56
C THR A 233 6.29 -3.74 29.51
N ILE A 234 5.84 -4.96 29.26
CA ILE A 234 4.40 -5.28 29.26
C ILE A 234 3.89 -5.37 30.70
N SER A 235 2.66 -4.89 30.95
CA SER A 235 2.05 -5.03 32.27
C SER A 235 1.58 -6.48 32.48
N LEU A 236 1.70 -6.99 33.72
CA LEU A 236 1.24 -8.34 34.05
C LEU A 236 -0.26 -8.52 33.78
N ASN A 237 -1.07 -7.51 34.09
CA ASN A 237 -2.51 -7.51 33.82
C ASN A 237 -2.81 -7.63 32.32
N GLU A 238 -2.07 -6.93 31.45
CA GLU A 238 -2.25 -7.05 30.01
C GLU A 238 -1.81 -8.43 29.51
N LEU A 239 -0.69 -8.94 29.99
CA LEU A 239 -0.16 -10.24 29.60
C LEU A 239 -1.11 -11.39 29.98
N GLU A 240 -1.68 -11.37 31.18
CA GLU A 240 -2.70 -12.34 31.60
C GLU A 240 -3.99 -12.23 30.79
N TYR A 241 -4.43 -11.00 30.52
CA TYR A 241 -5.57 -10.75 29.64
C TYR A 241 -5.35 -11.32 28.24
N LEU A 242 -4.16 -11.12 27.66
CA LEU A 242 -3.81 -11.67 26.35
C LEU A 242 -3.76 -13.20 26.37
N ARG A 243 -3.10 -13.81 27.36
CA ARG A 243 -3.05 -15.28 27.50
C ARG A 243 -4.43 -15.91 27.64
N LYS A 244 -5.38 -15.22 28.29
CA LYS A 244 -6.76 -15.70 28.46
C LYS A 244 -7.60 -15.57 27.18
N ASN A 245 -7.37 -14.54 26.37
CA ASN A 245 -8.23 -14.18 25.25
C ASN A 245 -7.65 -14.48 23.86
N ILE A 246 -6.34 -14.77 23.78
CA ILE A 246 -5.69 -15.33 22.61
C ILE A 246 -5.86 -16.85 22.70
N GLY A 247 -6.50 -17.44 21.68
CA GLY A 247 -6.68 -18.89 21.62
C GLY A 247 -5.33 -19.64 21.67
N PRO A 248 -5.33 -20.96 21.94
CA PRO A 248 -4.10 -21.73 21.96
C PRO A 248 -3.32 -21.51 20.65
N PRO A 249 -1.98 -21.39 20.71
CA PRO A 249 -1.17 -21.23 19.51
C PRO A 249 -1.53 -22.34 18.52
N ALA A 250 -1.78 -21.97 17.27
CA ALA A 250 -2.06 -22.94 16.22
C ALA A 250 -0.97 -24.01 16.25
N LYS A 251 -1.35 -25.30 16.30
CA LYS A 251 -0.40 -26.42 16.28
C LYS A 251 0.64 -26.15 15.20
N GLU A 252 1.92 -26.18 15.55
CA GLU A 252 3.02 -26.01 14.60
C GLU A 252 2.88 -27.03 13.46
N MET A 253 2.32 -26.60 12.34
CA MET A 253 2.24 -27.44 11.15
C MET A 253 3.62 -27.50 10.52
N LYS A 254 4.34 -28.60 10.79
CA LYS A 254 5.69 -28.85 10.26
C LYS A 254 5.75 -28.78 8.73
N LYS A 255 4.65 -29.06 8.02
CA LYS A 255 4.57 -29.00 6.55
C LYS A 255 3.27 -28.37 6.10
N VAL A 256 3.37 -27.29 5.32
CA VAL A 256 2.21 -26.67 4.66
C VAL A 256 1.78 -27.56 3.48
N PRO A 257 0.53 -28.03 3.43
CA PRO A 257 0.04 -28.91 2.37
C PRO A 257 -0.30 -28.10 1.10
N TRP A 258 0.72 -27.54 0.43
CA TRP A 258 0.56 -26.69 -0.75
C TRP A 258 -0.32 -27.30 -1.84
N LYS A 259 -0.11 -28.59 -2.14
CA LYS A 259 -0.90 -29.31 -3.14
C LYS A 259 -2.39 -29.31 -2.77
N SER A 260 -2.72 -29.68 -1.54
CA SER A 260 -4.11 -29.72 -1.07
C SER A 260 -4.76 -28.33 -1.02
N MET A 261 -3.99 -27.28 -0.69
CA MET A 261 -4.50 -25.91 -0.71
C MET A 261 -4.83 -25.44 -2.13
N ILE A 262 -3.91 -25.65 -3.08
CA ILE A 262 -4.10 -25.28 -4.49
C ILE A 262 -5.21 -26.11 -5.14
N THR A 263 -5.46 -27.35 -4.71
CA THR A 263 -6.58 -28.16 -5.25
C THR A 263 -7.91 -27.90 -4.56
N SER A 264 -7.95 -27.04 -3.53
CA SER A 264 -9.17 -26.83 -2.74
C SER A 264 -10.10 -25.77 -3.36
N ILE A 265 -11.38 -26.12 -3.49
CA ILE A 265 -12.42 -25.22 -4.00
C ILE A 265 -12.55 -23.93 -3.16
N PRO A 266 -12.49 -23.95 -1.81
CA PRO A 266 -12.62 -22.73 -1.02
C PRO A 266 -11.51 -21.71 -1.28
N VAL A 267 -10.27 -22.15 -1.55
CA VAL A 267 -9.16 -21.25 -1.87
C VAL A 267 -9.41 -20.55 -3.19
N TRP A 268 -9.85 -21.28 -4.23
CA TRP A 268 -10.19 -20.67 -5.52
C TRP A 268 -11.41 -19.77 -5.45
N THR A 269 -12.42 -20.13 -4.66
CA THR A 269 -13.60 -19.27 -4.45
C THR A 269 -13.21 -17.94 -3.80
N LEU A 270 -12.30 -17.99 -2.80
CA LEU A 270 -11.75 -16.78 -2.18
C LEU A 270 -10.87 -16.00 -3.16
N ALA A 271 -10.03 -16.66 -3.95
CA ALA A 271 -9.16 -16.02 -4.94
C ALA A 271 -9.99 -15.29 -6.02
N VAL A 272 -10.99 -15.94 -6.60
CA VAL A 272 -11.87 -15.33 -7.61
C VAL A 272 -12.71 -14.21 -6.99
N GLY A 273 -13.23 -14.40 -5.77
CA GLY A 273 -14.00 -13.37 -5.08
C GLY A 273 -13.18 -12.11 -4.77
N THR A 274 -11.96 -12.29 -4.26
CA THR A 274 -11.05 -11.16 -3.97
C THR A 274 -10.55 -10.51 -5.25
N PHE A 275 -10.24 -11.27 -6.29
CA PHE A 275 -9.89 -10.72 -7.61
C PHE A 275 -11.01 -9.84 -8.15
N GLY A 276 -12.26 -10.33 -8.16
CA GLY A 276 -13.42 -9.55 -8.60
C GLY A 276 -13.60 -8.27 -7.78
N GLN A 277 -13.40 -8.33 -6.46
CA GLN A 277 -13.47 -7.16 -5.59
C GLN A 277 -12.40 -6.11 -5.95
N TYR A 278 -11.13 -6.50 -6.12
CA TYR A 278 -10.06 -5.57 -6.50
C TYR A 278 -10.25 -5.01 -7.91
N TRP A 279 -10.73 -5.84 -8.85
CA TRP A 279 -11.04 -5.43 -10.20
C TRP A 279 -12.15 -4.37 -10.22
N LEU A 280 -13.27 -4.62 -9.54
CA LEU A 280 -14.38 -3.66 -9.44
C LEU A 280 -13.95 -2.36 -8.78
N LEU A 281 -13.15 -2.44 -7.71
CA LEU A 281 -12.61 -1.24 -7.05
C LEU A 281 -11.73 -0.42 -8.01
N ALA A 282 -10.80 -1.07 -8.71
CA ALA A 282 -9.92 -0.40 -9.67
C ALA A 282 -10.69 0.20 -10.85
N PHE A 283 -11.66 -0.54 -11.39
CA PHE A 283 -12.54 -0.08 -12.44
C PHE A 283 -13.34 1.14 -11.99
N PHE A 284 -13.95 1.09 -10.80
CA PHE A 284 -14.74 2.21 -10.28
C PHE A 284 -13.88 3.45 -10.11
N VAL A 285 -12.70 3.34 -9.50
CA VAL A 285 -11.78 4.49 -9.33
C VAL A 285 -11.39 5.09 -10.69
N THR A 286 -11.02 4.24 -11.67
CA THR A 286 -10.54 4.71 -12.97
C THR A 286 -11.67 5.33 -13.81
N SER A 287 -12.78 4.61 -13.95
CA SER A 287 -13.93 5.04 -14.76
C SER A 287 -14.63 6.25 -14.14
N HIS A 288 -14.71 6.34 -12.81
CA HIS A 288 -15.28 7.50 -12.13
C HIS A 288 -14.46 8.78 -12.38
N SER A 289 -13.14 8.73 -12.17
CA SER A 289 -12.28 9.90 -12.41
C SER A 289 -12.24 10.30 -13.89
N MET A 290 -12.30 9.32 -14.81
CA MET A 290 -12.37 9.60 -16.24
C MET A 290 -13.70 10.27 -16.62
N TYR A 291 -14.84 9.73 -16.16
CA TYR A 291 -16.17 10.28 -16.45
C TYR A 291 -16.34 11.72 -15.94
N LEU A 292 -15.91 12.00 -14.71
CA LEU A 292 -15.97 13.34 -14.12
C LEU A 292 -15.13 14.36 -14.90
N GLY A 293 -13.97 13.95 -15.42
CA GLY A 293 -13.09 14.81 -16.20
C GLY A 293 -13.52 15.00 -17.65
N THR A 294 -13.92 13.93 -18.35
CA THR A 294 -14.18 13.97 -19.81
C THR A 294 -15.61 14.33 -20.17
N VAL A 295 -16.60 13.80 -19.44
CA VAL A 295 -18.02 14.02 -19.76
C VAL A 295 -18.55 15.23 -19.00
N LEU A 296 -18.26 15.30 -17.70
CA LEU A 296 -18.71 16.40 -16.85
C LEU A 296 -17.85 17.67 -16.98
N ASN A 297 -16.70 17.60 -17.67
CA ASN A 297 -15.76 18.71 -17.89
C ASN A 297 -15.39 19.46 -16.59
N LEU A 298 -15.31 18.73 -15.47
CA LEU A 298 -14.91 19.32 -14.18
C LEU A 298 -13.43 19.67 -14.21
N ASP A 299 -13.09 20.79 -13.57
CA ASP A 299 -11.70 21.19 -13.42
C ASP A 299 -10.89 20.14 -12.64
N SER A 300 -9.60 20.03 -12.95
CA SER A 300 -8.73 18.96 -12.45
C SER A 300 -8.68 18.93 -10.91
N ALA A 301 -8.73 20.10 -10.26
CA ALA A 301 -8.78 20.22 -8.80
C ALA A 301 -10.09 19.69 -8.20
N GLN A 302 -11.24 20.01 -8.84
CA GLN A 302 -12.55 19.56 -8.37
C GLN A 302 -12.76 18.06 -8.61
N ASN A 303 -12.29 17.55 -9.76
CA ASN A 303 -12.31 16.12 -10.06
C ASN A 303 -11.46 15.32 -9.07
N GLY A 304 -10.26 15.82 -8.73
CA GLY A 304 -9.40 15.21 -7.71
C GLY A 304 -10.07 15.15 -6.33
N LEU A 305 -10.72 16.24 -5.90
CA LEU A 305 -11.43 16.30 -4.62
C LEU A 305 -12.62 15.34 -4.56
N LEU A 306 -13.46 15.33 -5.61
CA LEU A 306 -14.62 14.44 -5.72
C LEU A 306 -14.21 12.96 -5.82
N SER A 307 -13.13 12.65 -6.55
CA SER A 307 -12.61 11.29 -6.67
C SER A 307 -12.05 10.73 -5.36
N CYS A 308 -11.65 11.59 -4.41
CA CYS A 308 -11.20 11.16 -3.08
C CYS A 308 -12.36 10.78 -2.15
N VAL A 309 -13.57 11.31 -2.36
CA VAL A 309 -14.73 11.13 -1.47
C VAL A 309 -15.14 9.65 -1.31
N PRO A 310 -15.30 8.84 -2.38
CA PRO A 310 -15.66 7.42 -2.24
C PRO A 310 -14.63 6.62 -1.45
N ASN A 311 -13.35 6.93 -1.62
CA ASN A 311 -12.26 6.26 -0.92
C ASN A 311 -12.23 6.60 0.57
N LEU A 312 -12.52 7.86 0.92
CA LEU A 312 -12.64 8.30 2.32
C LEU A 312 -13.84 7.67 3.02
N LEU A 313 -15.01 7.66 2.35
CA LEU A 313 -16.22 6.99 2.85
C LEU A 313 -15.96 5.51 3.10
N ARG A 314 -15.30 4.81 2.16
CA ARG A 314 -14.93 3.41 2.30
C ARG A 314 -14.09 3.16 3.57
N ALA A 315 -13.12 4.03 3.87
CA ALA A 315 -12.30 3.90 5.07
C ALA A 315 -13.12 4.10 6.36
N LEU A 316 -13.98 5.12 6.40
CA LEU A 316 -14.86 5.38 7.54
C LEU A 316 -15.83 4.22 7.79
N PHE A 317 -16.49 3.73 6.73
CA PHE A 317 -17.39 2.59 6.83
C PHE A 317 -16.66 1.30 7.23
N ALA A 318 -15.43 1.07 6.77
CA ALA A 318 -14.64 -0.09 7.20
C ALA A 318 -14.37 -0.10 8.72
N CYS A 319 -14.08 1.05 9.32
CA CYS A 319 -13.92 1.19 10.77
C CYS A 319 -15.24 1.00 11.52
N LEU A 320 -16.34 1.56 11.02
CA LEU A 320 -17.67 1.39 11.61
C LEU A 320 -18.12 -0.06 11.57
N VAL A 321 -18.04 -0.72 10.40
CA VAL A 321 -18.41 -2.12 10.23
C VAL A 321 -17.53 -3.03 11.08
N GLY A 322 -16.21 -2.79 11.16
CA GLY A 322 -15.32 -3.52 12.06
C GLY A 322 -15.74 -3.41 13.53
N SER A 323 -16.13 -2.21 13.96
CA SER A 323 -16.62 -1.95 15.32
C SER A 323 -17.96 -2.67 15.60
N ILE A 324 -18.88 -2.66 14.62
CA ILE A 324 -20.17 -3.36 14.71
C ILE A 324 -19.95 -4.87 14.78
N ILE A 325 -19.07 -5.44 13.96
CA ILE A 325 -18.74 -6.87 13.99
C ILE A 325 -18.21 -7.27 15.37
N ASP A 326 -17.29 -6.48 15.93
CA ASP A 326 -16.74 -6.75 17.25
C ASP A 326 -17.79 -6.57 18.36
N TRP A 327 -18.69 -5.60 18.25
CA TRP A 327 -19.82 -5.42 19.17
C TRP A 327 -20.80 -6.60 19.13
N VAL A 328 -21.17 -7.07 17.93
CA VAL A 328 -22.04 -8.24 17.74
C VAL A 328 -21.37 -9.49 18.33
N ARG A 329 -20.06 -9.66 18.10
CA ARG A 329 -19.28 -10.80 18.61
C ARG A 329 -19.16 -10.80 20.13
N ARG A 330 -19.17 -9.63 20.78
CA ARG A 330 -19.15 -9.51 22.25
C ARG A 330 -20.52 -9.77 22.90
N ARG A 331 -21.64 -9.53 22.19
CA ARG A 331 -22.98 -9.56 22.78
C ARG A 331 -23.83 -10.79 22.44
N ARG A 332 -23.46 -11.60 21.46
CA ARG A 332 -24.24 -12.79 21.08
C ARG A 332 -23.36 -14.00 20.77
N ASP A 333 -23.78 -15.18 21.23
CA ASP A 333 -23.26 -16.50 20.86
C ASP A 333 -23.64 -16.89 19.41
N ILE A 334 -23.52 -15.95 18.47
CA ILE A 334 -23.79 -16.23 17.06
C ILE A 334 -22.61 -17.04 16.51
N PRO A 335 -22.86 -18.18 15.83
CA PRO A 335 -21.80 -18.95 15.21
C PRO A 335 -21.02 -18.11 14.20
N ILE A 336 -19.69 -18.21 14.23
CA ILE A 336 -18.74 -17.45 13.39
C ILE A 336 -19.08 -17.47 11.89
N VAL A 337 -19.75 -18.55 11.45
CA VAL A 337 -20.16 -18.76 10.06
C VAL A 337 -21.20 -17.74 9.60
N TYR A 338 -22.16 -17.37 10.45
CA TYR A 338 -23.23 -16.42 10.08
C TYR A 338 -22.70 -14.98 10.06
N VAL A 339 -21.80 -14.63 10.98
CA VAL A 339 -21.12 -13.33 10.98
C VAL A 339 -20.27 -13.19 9.72
N ARG A 340 -19.47 -14.20 9.37
CA ARG A 340 -18.66 -14.19 8.14
C ARG A 340 -19.53 -14.08 6.88
N LYS A 341 -20.62 -14.86 6.78
CA LYS A 341 -21.55 -14.80 5.65
C LYS A 341 -22.23 -13.43 5.52
N GLY A 342 -22.65 -12.83 6.64
CA GLY A 342 -23.24 -11.49 6.67
C GLY A 342 -22.28 -10.39 6.23
N VAL A 343 -21.03 -10.41 6.71
CA VAL A 343 -20.00 -9.45 6.30
C VAL A 343 -19.68 -9.57 4.81
N THR A 344 -19.66 -10.79 4.28
CA THR A 344 -19.43 -11.01 2.83
C THR A 344 -20.60 -10.53 1.97
N LEU A 345 -21.82 -10.48 2.51
CA LEU A 345 -22.99 -9.89 1.84
C LEU A 345 -22.99 -8.36 1.87
N VAL A 346 -22.48 -7.76 2.95
CA VAL A 346 -22.40 -6.29 3.10
C VAL A 346 -21.19 -5.69 2.38
N SER A 347 -20.12 -6.46 2.20
CA SER A 347 -18.88 -6.03 1.52
C SER A 347 -18.88 -6.28 0.00
N LYS A 348 -19.89 -6.98 -0.54
CA LYS A 348 -20.09 -7.18 -1.99
C LYS A 348 -20.97 -6.08 -2.54
#